data_AF-A0A7X2SZ65-F1
#
_entry.id   AF-A0A7X2SZ65-F1
#
_cell.length_a   1.000
_cell.length_b   1.000
_cell.length_c   1.000
_cell.angle_alpha   90.00
_cell.angle_beta   90.00
_cell.angle_gamma   90.00
#
_symmetry.space_group_name_H-M   'P 1'
#
loop_
_entity.id
_entity.type
_entity.pdbx_description
1 polymer ?
#
loop_
_entity_poly.entity_id
_entity_poly.type
_entity_poly.pdbx_seq_one_letter_code
_entity_poly.pdbx_strand_id
1 'polypeptide(L)'
;TPFGGMVKGAHRTMMRKLAKAKPQDIEADFQQRVLPGIQYCQRVGNIMGATVFLSLASTIDNGSFETPKRVGCFSYGSGCCSEFYSGVVMPQS
;
A
#
# COMPACT_ATOMS: atom_id res chain seq x y z
N THR A 1 -8.01 0.89 2.38
CA THR A 1 -8.10 -0.54 2.06
C THR A 1 -9.44 -1.11 2.51
N PRO A 2 -10.45 -1.21 1.65
CA PRO A 2 -11.74 -1.82 2.02
C PRO A 2 -11.56 -3.23 2.61
N PHE A 3 -10.65 -4.02 2.04
CA PHE A 3 -10.08 -5.24 2.62
C PHE A 3 -8.82 -5.66 1.85
N GLY A 4 -7.94 -6.47 2.47
CA GLY A 4 -6.61 -6.80 1.92
C GLY A 4 -6.64 -7.52 0.57
N GLY A 5 -7.62 -8.40 0.35
CA GLY A 5 -7.76 -9.14 -0.92
C GLY A 5 -7.96 -8.23 -2.14
N MET A 6 -8.74 -7.15 -2.00
CA MET A 6 -8.93 -6.17 -3.07
C MET A 6 -7.63 -5.46 -3.41
N VAL A 7 -6.83 -5.07 -2.41
CA VAL A 7 -5.54 -4.40 -2.62
C VAL A 7 -4.53 -5.33 -3.27
N LYS A 8 -4.48 -6.61 -2.87
CA LYS A 8 -3.65 -7.62 -3.56
C LYS A 8 -4.04 -7.77 -5.03
N GLY A 9 -5.33 -7.78 -5.34
CA GLY A 9 -5.85 -7.81 -6.71
C GLY A 9 -5.47 -6.57 -7.53
N ALA A 10 -5.59 -5.38 -6.94
CA ALA A 10 -5.26 -4.11 -7.58
C ALA A 10 -3.75 -4.00 -7.86
N HIS A 11 -2.91 -4.31 -6.87
CA HIS A 11 -1.45 -4.33 -7.02
C HIS A 11 -1.00 -5.29 -8.14
N ARG A 12 -1.51 -6.54 -8.14
CA ARG A 12 -1.24 -7.51 -9.22
C ARG A 12 -1.64 -6.97 -10.60
N THR A 13 -2.77 -6.28 -10.68
CA THR A 13 -3.24 -5.68 -11.94
C THR A 13 -2.28 -4.57 -12.40
N MET A 14 -1.82 -3.72 -11.48
CA MET A 14 -0.86 -2.65 -11.77
C MET A 14 0.50 -3.20 -12.22
N MET A 15 1.03 -4.21 -11.52
CA MET A 15 2.31 -4.83 -11.87
C MET A 15 2.27 -5.51 -13.24
N ARG A 16 1.14 -6.13 -13.62
CA ARG A 16 0.97 -6.69 -14.98
C ARG A 16 0.87 -5.60 -16.05
N LYS A 17 0.08 -4.55 -15.81
CA LYS A 17 -0.20 -3.51 -16.81
C LYS A 17 0.97 -2.57 -17.03
N LEU A 18 1.64 -2.13 -15.96
CA LEU A 18 2.67 -1.09 -16.01
C LEU A 18 4.08 -1.68 -16.01
N ALA A 19 4.37 -2.59 -15.09
CA ALA A 19 5.70 -3.17 -14.95
C ALA A 19 5.92 -4.42 -15.82
N LYS A 20 4.85 -4.98 -16.42
CA LYS A 20 4.87 -6.24 -17.20
C LYS A 20 5.56 -7.41 -16.46
N ALA A 21 5.42 -7.43 -15.13
CA ALA A 21 6.10 -8.37 -14.25
C ALA A 21 5.50 -9.80 -14.32
N LYS A 22 6.33 -10.82 -14.05
CA LYS A 22 5.88 -12.21 -14.00
C LYS A 22 5.18 -12.51 -12.68
N PRO A 23 4.32 -13.55 -12.59
CA PRO A 23 3.56 -13.85 -11.38
C PRO A 23 4.40 -14.01 -10.10
N GLN A 24 5.58 -14.63 -10.20
CA GLN A 24 6.50 -14.81 -9.06
C GLN A 24 7.03 -13.47 -8.54
N ASP A 25 7.46 -12.58 -9.45
CA ASP A 25 7.94 -11.24 -9.11
C ASP A 25 6.82 -10.39 -8.48
N ILE A 26 5.59 -10.54 -8.96
CA ILE A 26 4.42 -9.84 -8.41
C ILE A 26 4.17 -10.25 -6.95
N GLU A 27 4.24 -11.55 -6.65
CA GLU A 27 4.02 -12.01 -5.29
C GLU A 27 5.15 -11.53 -4.36
N ALA A 28 6.41 -11.66 -4.78
CA ALA A 28 7.55 -11.16 -4.00
C ALA A 28 7.44 -9.65 -3.74
N ASP A 29 7.07 -8.88 -4.76
CA ASP A 29 6.88 -7.44 -4.66
C ASP A 29 5.70 -7.05 -3.75
N PHE A 30 4.60 -7.81 -3.80
CA PHE A 30 3.45 -7.61 -2.91
C PHE A 30 3.84 -7.83 -1.44
N GLN A 31 4.54 -8.92 -1.14
CA GLN A 31 5.01 -9.26 0.20
C GLN A 31 5.94 -8.17 0.74
N GLN A 32 6.83 -7.64 -0.10
CA GLN A 32 7.79 -6.63 0.31
C GLN A 32 7.19 -5.23 0.47
N ARG A 33 6.38 -4.77 -0.50
CA ARG A 33 6.00 -3.35 -0.60
C ARG A 33 4.57 -3.03 -0.18
N VAL A 34 3.67 -4.01 -0.13
CA VAL A 34 2.24 -3.77 0.10
C VAL A 34 1.74 -4.43 1.37
N LEU A 35 2.19 -5.65 1.67
CA LEU A 35 1.76 -6.38 2.84
C LEU A 35 1.99 -5.63 4.18
N PRO A 36 3.11 -4.91 4.40
CA PRO A 36 3.30 -4.12 5.62
C PRO A 36 2.18 -3.11 5.87
N GLY A 37 1.67 -2.47 4.80
CA GLY A 37 0.57 -1.51 4.86
C GLY A 37 -0.81 -2.13 5.12
N ILE A 38 -0.96 -3.45 5.03
CA ILE A 38 -2.23 -4.15 5.21
C ILE A 38 -2.44 -4.61 6.66
N GLN A 39 -1.38 -4.76 7.46
CA GLN A 39 -1.45 -5.40 8.78
C GLN A 39 -2.45 -4.71 9.73
N TYR A 40 -2.42 -3.38 9.86
CA TYR A 40 -3.40 -2.69 10.71
C TYR A 40 -4.79 -2.67 10.08
N CYS A 41 -4.90 -2.62 8.76
CA CYS A 41 -6.19 -2.69 8.07
C CYS A 41 -6.90 -4.03 8.32
N GLN A 42 -6.16 -5.13 8.49
CA GLN A 42 -6.74 -6.45 8.83
C GLN A 42 -7.33 -6.49 10.25
N ARG A 43 -6.77 -5.70 11.17
CA ARG A 43 -7.22 -5.64 12.57
C ARG A 43 -8.44 -4.75 12.76
N VAL A 44 -8.54 -3.67 11.98
CA VAL A 44 -9.58 -2.63 12.15
C VAL A 44 -10.72 -2.77 11.13
N GLY A 45 -10.44 -3.31 9.95
CA GLY A 45 -11.40 -3.34 8.84
C GLY A 45 -11.47 -2.00 8.09
N ASN A 46 -12.55 -1.81 7.33
CA ASN A 46 -12.74 -0.61 6.51
C ASN A 46 -13.17 0.58 7.36
N ILE A 47 -12.32 1.61 7.43
CA ILE A 47 -12.61 2.88 8.12
C ILE A 47 -12.74 4.06 7.14
N MET A 48 -13.22 3.77 5.92
CA MET A 48 -13.54 4.75 4.88
C MET A 48 -12.34 5.68 4.58
N GLY A 49 -12.52 7.00 4.70
CA GLY A 49 -11.49 7.99 4.36
C GLY A 49 -10.20 7.86 5.16
N ALA A 50 -10.26 7.31 6.39
CA ALA A 50 -9.07 7.12 7.22
C ALA A 50 -8.23 5.91 6.79
N THR A 51 -8.75 5.03 5.93
CA THR A 51 -8.08 3.75 5.68
C THR A 51 -6.78 3.90 4.88
N VAL A 52 -6.63 4.95 4.07
CA VAL A 52 -5.35 5.23 3.39
C VAL A 52 -4.28 5.63 4.41
N PHE A 53 -4.65 6.42 5.43
CA PHE A 53 -3.74 6.83 6.49
C PHE A 53 -3.41 5.70 7.45
N LEU A 54 -4.38 4.83 7.79
CA LEU A 54 -4.10 3.62 8.57
C LEU A 54 -3.13 2.69 7.83
N SER A 55 -3.27 2.58 6.50
CA SER A 55 -2.35 1.80 5.69
C SER A 55 -0.95 2.42 5.63
N LEU A 56 -0.86 3.75 5.55
CA LEU A 56 0.41 4.48 5.63
C LEU A 56 1.09 4.28 6.99
N ALA A 57 0.36 4.42 8.10
CA ALA A 57 0.88 4.17 9.44
C ALA A 57 1.38 2.73 9.58
N SER A 58 0.58 1.76 9.16
CA SER A 58 0.98 0.34 9.12
C SER A 58 2.23 0.11 8.27
N THR A 59 2.37 0.84 7.16
CA THR A 59 3.54 0.74 6.29
C THR A 59 4.80 1.23 7.00
N ILE A 60 4.70 2.35 7.73
CA ILE A 60 5.83 2.94 8.47
C ILE A 60 6.24 2.03 9.63
N ASP A 61 5.30 1.53 10.42
CA ASP A 61 5.60 0.71 11.61
C ASP A 61 6.10 -0.70 11.28
N ASN A 62 5.65 -1.28 10.16
CA ASN A 62 5.96 -2.67 9.80
C ASN A 62 6.92 -2.80 8.60
N GLY A 63 7.39 -1.67 8.05
CA GLY A 63 8.37 -1.63 6.97
C GLY A 63 9.79 -1.44 7.49
N SER A 64 10.79 -1.76 6.67
CA SER A 64 12.19 -1.41 6.95
C SER A 64 12.46 0.01 6.44
N PHE A 65 12.92 0.91 7.32
CA PHE A 65 13.30 2.30 6.98
C PHE A 65 14.68 2.66 7.54
N GLU A 66 15.67 1.76 7.39
CA GLU A 66 17.08 2.02 7.73
C GLU A 66 17.67 3.16 6.89
N THR A 67 17.14 3.37 5.70
CA THR A 67 17.44 4.48 4.80
C THR A 67 16.14 5.17 4.39
N PRO A 68 16.19 6.45 3.95
CA PRO A 68 15.01 7.14 3.46
C PRO A 68 14.32 6.36 2.33
N LYS A 69 13.01 6.11 2.46
CA LYS A 69 12.23 5.39 1.43
C LYS A 69 11.01 6.19 1.00
N ARG A 70 10.77 6.19 -0.31
CA ARG A 70 9.58 6.79 -0.89
C ARG A 70 8.38 5.86 -0.75
N VAL A 71 7.27 6.38 -0.25
CA VAL A 71 5.99 5.67 -0.14
C VAL A 71 4.99 6.34 -1.07
N GLY A 72 4.35 5.55 -1.94
CA GLY A 72 3.24 5.99 -2.79
C GLY A 72 1.90 5.68 -2.12
N CYS A 73 0.99 6.63 -2.13
CA CYS A 73 -0.35 6.48 -1.57
C CYS A 73 -1.38 6.63 -2.69
N PHE A 74 -2.30 5.67 -2.78
CA PHE A 74 -3.46 5.75 -3.67
C PHE A 74 -4.72 5.91 -2.83
N SER A 75 -5.38 7.06 -2.96
CA SER A 75 -6.65 7.38 -2.32
C SER A 75 -7.80 7.27 -3.32
N TYR A 76 -8.93 6.71 -2.89
CA TYR A 76 -10.13 6.57 -3.70
C TYR A 76 -11.37 6.73 -2.81
N GLY A 77 -12.35 7.50 -3.28
CA GLY A 77 -13.67 7.62 -2.69
C GLY A 77 -14.76 7.48 -3.73
N SER A 78 -15.86 6.79 -3.39
CA SER A 78 -17.02 6.63 -4.27
C SER A 78 -17.72 7.96 -4.56
N GLY A 79 -18.19 8.17 -5.80
CA GLY A 79 -18.76 9.44 -6.27
C GLY A 79 -18.31 9.93 -7.67
N CYS A 80 -17.08 9.74 -8.16
CA CYS A 80 -15.85 9.36 -7.48
C CYS A 80 -14.74 10.39 -7.70
N CYS A 81 -13.78 10.39 -6.79
CA CYS A 81 -12.50 11.09 -6.94
C CYS A 81 -11.38 10.17 -6.44
N SER A 82 -10.21 10.26 -7.07
CA SER A 82 -9.02 9.52 -6.66
C SER A 82 -7.77 10.34 -6.88
N GLU A 83 -6.77 10.08 -6.04
CA GLU A 83 -5.49 10.75 -6.12
C GLU A 83 -4.36 9.76 -5.85
N PHE A 84 -3.26 9.90 -6.59
CA PHE A 84 -2.01 9.21 -6.32
C PHE A 84 -0.94 10.24 -5.99
N TYR A 85 -0.36 10.14 -4.79
CA TYR A 85 0.68 11.04 -4.31
C TYR A 85 1.81 10.25 -3.65
N SER A 86 2.92 10.91 -3.35
CA SER A 86 4.06 10.26 -2.69
C SER A 86 4.75 11.16 -1.68
N GLY A 87 5.37 10.53 -0.68
CA GLY A 87 6.22 11.18 0.32
C GLY A 87 7.45 10.34 0.61
N VAL A 88 8.39 10.87 1.41
CA VAL A 88 9.59 10.15 1.86
C VAL A 88 9.51 9.97 3.37
N VAL A 89 9.65 8.71 3.81
CA VAL A 89 9.77 8.35 5.22
C VAL A 89 11.26 8.32 5.55
N MET A 90 11.65 9.05 6.59
CA MET A 90 13.02 9.11 7.08
C MET A 90 13.22 8.09 8.21
N PRO A 91 14.44 7.55 8.40
CA PRO A 91 14.79 6.86 9.63
C PRO A 91 14.59 7.77 10.85
N GLN A 92 14.28 7.18 12.01
CA GLN A 92 14.33 7.94 13.26
C GLN A 92 15.76 8.45 13.49
N SER A 93 15.88 9.74 13.78
CA SER A 93 17.16 10.41 14.04
C SER A 93 17.74 10.03 15.39
#